data_AF-V9G983-F1
#
_entry.id   AF-V9G983-F1
#
_cell.length_a   1.000
_cell.length_b   1.000
_cell.length_c   1.000
_cell.angle_alpha   90.00
_cell.angle_beta   90.00
_cell.angle_gamma   90.00
#
_symmetry.space_group_name_H-M   'P 1'
#
loop_
_entity.id
_entity.type
_entity.pdbx_description
1 polymer ?
#
loop_
_entity_poly.entity_id
_entity_poly.type
_entity_poly.pdbx_seq_one_letter_code
_entity_poly.pdbx_strand_id
1 'polypeptide(L)'
;MAHSLGIVNGFADGTFKPNNPISRQDMMTLAARALSAAGKSAAGSGSLTAYRDAASVSGYAADSVAILVKSGIVNGKNGLLAPQDLLTRAEATVILYRIWDL
;
A
#
# COMPACT_ATOMS: atom_id res chain seq x y z
N MET A 1 16.59 -14.54 9.16
CA MET A 1 17.20 -13.27 8.70
C MET A 1 16.11 -12.37 8.13
N ALA A 2 15.46 -11.56 8.97
CA ALA A 2 14.45 -10.57 8.56
C ALA A 2 14.38 -9.47 9.64
N HIS A 3 15.51 -8.85 9.96
CA HIS A 3 15.63 -7.86 11.04
C HIS A 3 16.39 -6.59 10.64
N SER A 4 16.76 -6.42 9.37
CA SER A 4 17.72 -5.38 8.96
C SER A 4 17.21 -4.43 7.88
N LEU A 5 15.91 -4.30 7.70
CA LEU A 5 15.32 -3.28 6.83
C LEU A 5 14.26 -2.57 7.66
N GLY A 6 14.60 -1.36 8.15
CA GLY A 6 13.73 -0.47 8.96
C GLY A 6 12.50 0.05 8.21
N ILE A 7 11.91 -0.79 7.36
CA ILE A 7 10.75 -0.54 6.51
C ILE A 7 9.46 -0.85 7.28
N VAL A 8 9.54 -1.61 8.37
CA VAL A 8 8.38 -2.01 9.17
C VAL A 8 8.52 -1.41 10.57
N ASN A 9 8.10 -0.16 10.73
CA ASN A 9 7.65 0.26 12.05
C ASN A 9 6.42 -0.59 12.36
N GLY A 10 6.64 -1.64 13.16
CA GLY A 10 5.55 -2.35 13.84
C GLY A 10 4.73 -1.38 14.67
N PHE A 11 3.60 -1.85 15.19
CA PHE A 11 2.81 -1.10 16.15
C PHE A 11 3.70 -0.65 17.33
N ALA A 12 3.29 0.40 18.06
CA ALA A 12 4.03 0.93 19.20
C ALA A 12 4.36 -0.12 20.30
N ASP A 13 3.75 -1.30 20.22
CA ASP A 13 3.96 -2.47 21.09
C ASP A 13 5.04 -3.46 20.58
N GLY A 14 5.70 -3.19 19.45
CA GLY A 14 6.74 -4.06 18.87
C GLY A 14 6.22 -5.33 18.20
N THR A 15 4.90 -5.53 18.11
CA THR A 15 4.32 -6.79 17.59
C THR A 15 4.01 -6.67 16.10
N PHE A 16 4.67 -7.51 15.28
CA PHE A 16 4.20 -7.79 13.93
C PHE A 16 3.09 -8.84 14.02
N LYS A 17 1.82 -8.43 13.81
CA LYS A 17 0.65 -9.33 13.84
C LYS A 17 0.23 -9.72 12.41
N PRO A 18 0.89 -10.69 11.76
CA PRO A 18 0.69 -10.99 10.33
C PRO A 18 -0.74 -11.42 9.95
N ASN A 19 -1.51 -11.91 10.92
CA ASN A 19 -2.86 -12.42 10.69
C ASN A 19 -3.96 -11.38 10.98
N ASN A 20 -3.63 -10.20 11.50
CA ASN A 20 -4.66 -9.19 11.74
C ASN A 20 -5.07 -8.59 10.39
N PRO A 21 -6.37 -8.54 10.06
CA PRO A 21 -6.81 -7.90 8.83
C PRO A 21 -6.45 -6.41 8.86
N ILE A 22 -6.01 -5.90 7.71
CA ILE A 22 -5.85 -4.47 7.45
C ILE A 22 -6.68 -4.11 6.23
N SER A 23 -7.05 -2.83 6.12
CA SER A 23 -7.72 -2.36 4.91
C SER A 23 -6.72 -2.28 3.75
N ARG A 24 -7.26 -2.32 2.53
CA ARG A 24 -6.49 -2.15 1.30
C ARG A 24 -5.78 -0.80 1.26
N GLN A 25 -6.43 0.27 1.73
CA GLN A 25 -5.81 1.58 1.84
C GLN A 25 -4.65 1.59 2.85
N ASP A 26 -4.74 0.85 3.97
CA ASP A 26 -3.62 0.74 4.92
C ASP A 26 -2.42 0.03 4.29
N MET A 27 -2.66 -1.05 3.54
CA MET A 27 -1.60 -1.72 2.78
C MET A 27 -0.94 -0.78 1.78
N MET A 28 -1.74 0.03 1.07
CA MET A 28 -1.22 1.04 0.16
C MET A 28 -0.37 2.09 0.88
N THR A 29 -0.73 2.52 2.09
CA THR A 29 0.13 3.43 2.87
C THR A 29 1.47 2.81 3.24
N LEU A 30 1.48 1.51 3.58
CA LEU A 30 2.72 0.78 3.84
C LEU A 30 3.56 0.63 2.57
N ALA A 31 2.93 0.40 1.42
CA ALA A 31 3.62 0.29 0.13
C ALA A 31 4.27 1.59 -0.29
N ALA A 32 3.55 2.71 -0.19
CA ALA A 32 4.10 4.02 -0.50
C ALA A 32 5.29 4.37 0.41
N ARG A 33 5.21 4.04 1.70
CA ARG A 33 6.34 4.20 2.63
C ARG A 33 7.53 3.32 2.27
N ALA A 34 7.30 2.06 1.89
CA ALA A 34 8.35 1.14 1.48
C ALA A 34 9.05 1.60 0.18
N LEU A 35 8.30 2.09 -0.80
CA LEU A 35 8.85 2.68 -2.04
C LEU A 35 9.73 3.90 -1.73
N SER A 36 9.24 4.81 -0.89
CA SER A 36 9.99 5.98 -0.45
C SER A 36 11.29 5.59 0.29
N ALA A 37 11.21 4.62 1.20
CA ALA A 37 12.38 4.09 1.91
C ALA A 37 13.39 3.38 0.98
N ALA A 38 12.93 2.81 -0.13
CA ALA A 38 13.77 2.21 -1.16
C ALA A 38 14.37 3.24 -2.13
N GLY A 39 14.06 4.54 -1.98
CA GLY A 39 14.48 5.59 -2.90
C GLY A 39 13.84 5.49 -4.29
N LYS A 40 12.78 4.67 -4.45
CA LYS A 40 12.09 4.49 -5.72
C LYS A 40 11.01 5.56 -5.85
N SER A 41 11.18 6.44 -6.84
CA SER A 41 10.15 7.42 -7.19
C SER A 41 9.08 6.78 -8.08
N ALA A 42 7.83 7.03 -7.72
CA ALA A 42 6.67 6.66 -8.51
C ALA A 42 6.59 7.52 -9.79
N ALA A 43 7.15 7.02 -10.90
CA ALA A 43 6.93 7.60 -12.22
C ALA A 43 5.73 6.91 -12.87
N GLY A 44 4.75 7.70 -13.34
CA GLY A 44 3.66 7.23 -14.18
C GLY A 44 2.47 8.20 -14.21
N SER A 45 1.43 7.84 -14.97
CA SER A 45 0.34 8.74 -15.39
C SER A 45 -1.04 8.36 -14.83
N GLY A 46 -1.12 7.38 -13.91
CA GLY A 46 -2.38 6.96 -13.31
C GLY A 46 -3.09 8.08 -12.54
N SER A 47 -4.42 8.08 -12.55
CA SER A 47 -5.24 9.07 -11.82
C SER A 47 -6.26 8.40 -10.91
N LEU A 48 -6.43 8.94 -9.71
CA LEU A 48 -7.49 8.54 -8.78
C LEU A 48 -8.89 8.75 -9.37
N THR A 49 -9.07 9.73 -10.27
CA THR A 49 -10.36 10.00 -10.92
C THR A 49 -10.84 8.88 -11.83
N ALA A 50 -9.98 7.91 -12.17
CA ALA A 50 -10.36 6.71 -12.92
C ALA A 50 -11.19 5.72 -12.07
N TYR A 51 -11.30 5.94 -10.76
CA TYR A 51 -11.94 5.03 -9.82
C TYR A 51 -13.17 5.65 -9.17
N ARG A 52 -14.29 4.93 -9.21
CA ARG A 52 -15.61 5.40 -8.74
C ARG A 52 -15.69 5.56 -7.22
N ASP A 53 -14.84 4.83 -6.51
CA ASP A 53 -14.73 4.79 -5.05
C ASP A 53 -13.50 5.54 -4.52
N ALA A 54 -12.88 6.39 -5.34
CA ALA A 54 -11.75 7.23 -4.91
C ALA A 54 -12.12 8.12 -3.71
N ALA A 55 -13.38 8.55 -3.61
CA ALA A 55 -13.89 9.30 -2.47
C ALA A 55 -13.98 8.49 -1.16
N SER A 56 -13.97 7.15 -1.24
CA SER A 56 -13.97 6.25 -0.08
C SER A 56 -12.56 6.06 0.51
N VAL A 57 -11.52 6.60 -0.14
CA VAL A 57 -10.15 6.62 0.39
C VAL A 57 -10.08 7.61 1.55
N SER A 58 -9.60 7.13 2.70
CA SER A 58 -9.41 8.00 3.86
C SER A 58 -8.32 9.04 3.61
N GLY A 59 -8.48 10.25 4.16
CA GLY A 59 -7.56 11.37 3.90
C GLY A 59 -6.08 11.06 4.18
N TYR A 60 -5.78 10.28 5.22
CA TYR A 60 -4.40 9.85 5.54
C TYR A 60 -3.78 8.93 4.48
N ALA A 61 -4.61 8.23 3.70
CA ALA A 61 -4.18 7.29 2.68
C ALA A 61 -4.18 7.91 1.27
N ALA A 62 -4.83 9.06 1.07
CA ALA A 62 -5.05 9.67 -0.25
C ALA A 62 -3.75 9.83 -1.05
N ASP A 63 -2.70 10.42 -0.45
CA ASP A 63 -1.42 10.62 -1.11
C ASP A 63 -0.73 9.29 -1.43
N SER A 64 -0.79 8.34 -0.50
CA SER A 64 -0.19 7.01 -0.69
C SER A 64 -0.87 6.25 -1.83
N VAL A 65 -2.20 6.26 -1.87
CA VAL A 65 -2.97 5.62 -2.96
C VAL A 65 -2.69 6.33 -4.27
N ALA A 66 -2.64 7.67 -4.29
CA ALA A 66 -2.33 8.45 -5.49
C ALA A 66 -0.95 8.09 -6.07
N ILE A 67 0.08 7.99 -5.22
CA ILE A 67 1.43 7.61 -5.61
C ILE A 67 1.44 6.22 -6.27
N LEU A 68 0.79 5.24 -5.64
CA LEU A 68 0.78 3.86 -6.15
C LEU A 68 -0.01 3.71 -7.44
N VAL A 69 -1.15 4.40 -7.55
CA VAL A 69 -1.94 4.45 -8.78
C VAL A 69 -1.15 5.14 -9.89
N LYS A 70 -0.49 6.26 -9.60
CA LYS A 70 0.36 6.97 -10.56
C LYS A 70 1.47 6.08 -11.08
N SER A 71 2.17 5.37 -10.19
CA SER A 71 3.24 4.43 -10.55
C SER A 71 2.79 3.17 -11.30
N GLY A 72 1.47 2.94 -11.46
CA GLY A 72 0.94 1.70 -12.04
C GLY A 72 1.11 0.46 -11.15
N ILE A 73 1.67 0.61 -9.95
CA ILE A 73 1.88 -0.47 -8.98
C ILE A 73 0.54 -0.99 -8.45
N VAL A 74 -0.40 -0.08 -8.17
CA VAL A 74 -1.76 -0.45 -7.80
C VAL A 74 -2.68 -0.18 -8.99
N ASN A 75 -3.27 -1.25 -9.48
CA ASN A 75 -4.41 -1.20 -10.39
C ASN A 75 -5.64 -1.64 -9.60
N GLY A 76 -6.69 -0.83 -9.66
CA GLY A 76 -7.99 -1.23 -9.14
C GLY A 76 -8.62 -2.36 -9.97
N LYS A 77 -9.77 -2.85 -9.51
CA LYS A 77 -10.55 -3.89 -10.20
C LYS A 77 -11.91 -3.33 -10.56
N ASN A 78 -12.35 -3.53 -11.81
CA ASN A 78 -13.67 -3.07 -12.29
C ASN A 78 -13.92 -1.55 -12.05
N GLY A 79 -12.87 -0.73 -12.20
CA GLY A 79 -12.94 0.71 -11.95
C GLY A 79 -13.12 1.08 -10.46
N LEU A 80 -12.71 0.20 -9.54
CA LEU A 80 -12.75 0.41 -8.09
C LEU A 80 -11.36 0.14 -7.47
N LEU A 81 -10.97 0.96 -6.49
CA LEU A 81 -9.78 0.77 -5.66
C LEU A 81 -10.04 -0.21 -4.50
N ALA A 82 -11.30 -0.30 -4.09
CA ALA A 82 -11.81 -1.01 -2.92
C ALA A 82 -11.01 -0.69 -1.64
N PRO A 83 -10.87 0.60 -1.25
CA PRO A 83 -9.93 1.01 -0.21
C PRO A 83 -10.23 0.39 1.17
N GLN A 84 -11.49 0.08 1.44
CA GLN A 84 -11.95 -0.47 2.71
C GLN A 84 -11.96 -2.01 2.74
N ASP A 85 -11.70 -2.68 1.61
CA ASP A 85 -11.65 -4.14 1.59
C ASP A 85 -10.55 -4.65 2.52
N LEU A 86 -10.88 -5.69 3.28
CA LEU A 86 -9.97 -6.28 4.23
C LEU A 86 -9.10 -7.33 3.54
N LEU A 87 -7.83 -7.35 3.92
CA LEU A 87 -6.82 -8.33 3.54
C LEU A 87 -5.99 -8.67 4.76
N THR A 88 -5.45 -9.88 4.78
CA THR A 88 -4.49 -10.25 5.81
C THR A 88 -3.18 -9.48 5.61
N ARG A 89 -2.46 -9.19 6.70
CA ARG A 89 -1.15 -8.52 6.59
C ARG A 89 -0.12 -9.39 5.89
N ALA A 90 -0.27 -10.72 5.94
CA ALA A 90 0.54 -11.64 5.16
C ALA A 90 0.33 -11.42 3.65
N GLU A 91 -0.92 -11.37 3.19
CA GLU A 91 -1.25 -11.09 1.77
C GLU A 91 -0.75 -9.70 1.35
N ALA A 92 -0.93 -8.69 2.20
CA ALA A 92 -0.38 -7.36 1.97
C ALA A 92 1.14 -7.37 1.81
N THR A 93 1.85 -8.06 2.70
CA THR A 93 3.32 -8.10 2.73
C THR A 93 3.88 -8.84 1.51
N VAL A 94 3.20 -9.88 1.03
CA VAL A 94 3.57 -10.55 -0.22
C VAL A 94 3.47 -9.60 -1.42
N ILE A 95 2.44 -8.76 -1.46
CA ILE A 95 2.30 -7.73 -2.50
C ILE A 95 3.45 -6.71 -2.40
N LEU A 96 3.77 -6.25 -1.19
CA LEU A 96 4.90 -5.33 -0.94
C LEU A 96 6.24 -5.90 -1.38
N TYR A 97 6.50 -7.16 -1.04
CA TYR A 97 7.76 -7.82 -1.37
C TYR A 97 7.95 -7.94 -2.88
N ARG A 98 6.88 -8.27 -3.61
CA ARG A 98 6.89 -8.31 -5.09
C ARG A 98 7.16 -6.95 -5.73
N ILE A 99 6.77 -5.85 -5.09
CA ILE A 99 7.06 -4.49 -5.56
C ILE A 99 8.53 -4.12 -5.31
N TRP A 100 9.11 -4.62 -4.22
CA TRP A 100 10.47 -4.29 -3.84
C TRP A 100 11.53 -5.04 -4.67
N ASP A 101 11.22 -6.26 -5.11
CA ASP A 101 12.07 -7.13 -5.94
C ASP A 101 12.09 -6.78 -7.45
N LEU A 102 11.27 -5.80 -7.88
CA LEU A 102 11.31 -5.23 -9.25
C LEU A 102 12.40 -4.15 -9.39
#